data_AF-A0A3M1ZFT0-F1
#
_entry.id   AF-A0A3M1ZFT0-F1
#
_cell.length_a   1.000
_cell.length_b   1.000
_cell.length_c   1.000
_cell.angle_alpha   90.00
_cell.angle_beta   90.00
_cell.angle_gamma   90.00
#
_symmetry.space_group_name_H-M   'P 1'
#
loop_
_entity.id
_entity.type
_entity.pdbx_description
1 polymer ?
#
loop_
_entity_poly.entity_id
_entity_poly.type
_entity_poly.pdbx_seq_one_letter_code
_entity_poly.pdbx_strand_id
1 'polypeptide(L)' 'MQANSDPDMVLTLTIESGLLGLGRKLVVEAHCIKHHVSIENPYVGCPECAAERPGLDLFRKALEDDD' A
#
# COMPACT_ATOMS: atom_id res chain seq x y z
N MET A 1 0.35 5.73 -4.58
CA MET A 1 0.38 5.90 -3.11
C MET A 1 1.22 4.77 -2.53
N GLN A 2 2.13 5.05 -1.61
CA GLN A 2 2.98 4.01 -0.97
C GLN A 2 2.30 3.46 0.27
N ALA A 3 2.55 2.19 0.61
CA ALA A 3 1.89 1.53 1.74
C ALA A 3 2.13 2.26 3.08
N ASN A 4 3.34 2.77 3.29
CA ASN A 4 3.73 3.52 4.48
C ASN A 4 3.15 4.94 4.57
N SER A 5 2.48 5.42 3.54
CA SER A 5 1.84 6.75 3.49
C SER A 5 0.32 6.70 3.73
N ASP A 6 -0.24 5.50 3.83
CA ASP A 6 -1.67 5.26 4.00
C ASP A 6 -1.98 5.01 5.49
N PRO A 7 -2.75 5.89 6.17
CA PRO A 7 -3.00 5.80 7.60
C PRO A 7 -3.81 4.58 8.02
N ASP A 8 -4.56 3.98 7.08
CA ASP A 8 -5.40 2.82 7.33
C ASP A 8 -4.68 1.50 6.93
N MET A 9 -3.39 1.56 6.57
CA MET A 9 -2.60 0.38 6.25
C MET A 9 -1.90 -0.20 7.47
N VAL A 10 -2.14 -1.49 7.70
CA VAL A 10 -1.41 -2.31 8.65
C VAL A 10 -0.40 -3.16 7.89
N LEU A 11 0.88 -3.05 8.28
CA LEU A 11 1.99 -3.80 7.71
C LEU A 11 2.53 -4.77 8.76
N THR A 12 2.53 -6.07 8.45
CA THR A 12 3.06 -7.12 9.31
C THR A 12 4.33 -7.69 8.70
N LEU A 13 5.42 -7.72 9.48
CA LEU A 13 6.67 -8.38 9.09
C LEU A 13 6.86 -9.65 9.94
N THR A 14 6.92 -10.79 9.26
CA THR A 14 7.29 -12.07 9.86
C THR A 14 8.67 -12.50 9.37
N ILE A 15 9.56 -12.84 10.30
CA ILE A 15 10.87 -13.40 9.98
C ILE A 15 10.78 -14.92 10.10
N GLU A 16 10.83 -15.61 8.98
CA GLU A 16 10.81 -17.06 8.91
C GLU A 16 12.23 -17.62 8.73
N SER A 17 12.48 -18.80 9.29
CA SER A 17 13.66 -19.59 8.94
C SER A 17 13.57 -20.05 7.48
N GLY A 18 14.67 -19.94 6.74
CA GLY A 18 14.76 -20.52 5.40
C GLY A 18 14.83 -22.05 5.42
N LEU A 19 14.97 -22.66 4.24
CA LEU A 19 14.98 -24.11 4.10
C LEU A 19 16.10 -24.74 4.94
N LEU A 20 15.78 -25.76 5.75
CA LEU A 20 16.71 -26.44 6.66
C LEU A 20 17.47 -25.49 7.62
N GLY A 21 16.90 -24.33 7.95
CA GLY A 21 17.54 -23.33 8.81
C GLY A 21 18.59 -22.46 8.11
N LEU A 22 18.73 -22.57 6.78
CA LEU A 22 19.64 -21.73 6.01
C LEU A 22 18.98 -20.38 5.70
N GLY A 23 19.52 -19.34 6.31
CA GLY A 23 19.08 -17.96 6.08
C GLY A 23 17.77 -17.58 6.76
N ARG A 24 17.40 -16.32 6.59
CA ARG A 24 16.12 -15.74 7.06
C ARG A 24 15.33 -15.27 5.86
N LYS A 25 14.03 -15.54 5.87
CA LYS A 25 13.08 -15.04 4.89
C LYS A 25 12.22 -13.97 5.56
N LEU A 26 12.09 -12.83 4.91
CA LEU A 26 11.21 -11.75 5.35
C LEU A 26 9.89 -11.89 4.61
N VAL A 27 8.79 -12.08 5.34
CA VAL A 27 7.45 -12.12 4.80
C VAL A 27 6.75 -10.83 5.24
N VAL A 28 6.37 -10.01 4.27
CA VAL A 28 5.65 -8.76 4.52
C VAL A 28 4.22 -8.93 4.02
N GLU A 29 3.27 -8.71 4.92
CA GLU A 29 1.84 -8.73 4.63
C GLU A 29 1.28 -7.32 4.83
N ALA A 30 0.26 -6.98 4.04
CA ALA A 30 -0.33 -5.66 4.04
C ALA A 30 -1.85 -5.76 4.00
N HIS A 31 -2.52 -5.01 4.88
CA HIS A 31 -3.97 -5.04 5.04
C HIS A 31 -4.51 -3.63 5.30
N CYS A 32 -5.56 -3.24 4.60
CA CYS A 32 -6.27 -1.99 4.86
C CYS A 32 -7.39 -2.23 5.87
N ILE A 33 -7.34 -1.59 7.04
CA ILE A 33 -8.35 -1.76 8.09
C ILE A 33 -9.65 -1.02 7.79
N LYS A 34 -9.62 -0.02 6.90
CA LYS A 34 -10.80 0.74 6.51
C LYS A 34 -11.68 -0.06 5.55
N HIS A 35 -11.09 -0.56 4.47
CA HIS A 35 -11.78 -1.32 3.43
C HIS A 35 -11.80 -2.83 3.68
N HIS A 36 -11.09 -3.30 4.70
CA HIS A 36 -11.02 -4.72 5.10
C HIS A 36 -10.50 -5.63 3.98
N VAL A 37 -9.50 -5.15 3.22
CA VAL A 37 -8.89 -5.87 2.09
C VAL A 37 -7.42 -6.15 2.33
N SER A 38 -6.96 -7.32 1.91
CA SER A 38 -5.53 -7.63 1.84
C SER A 38 -4.93 -7.06 0.55
N ILE A 39 -3.74 -6.48 0.66
CA ILE A 39 -3.01 -5.90 -0.48
C ILE A 39 -1.93 -6.89 -0.91
N GLU A 40 -2.02 -7.36 -2.16
CA GLU A 40 -1.10 -8.37 -2.71
C GLU A 40 0.36 -7.87 -2.75
N ASN A 41 0.56 -6.62 -3.16
CA ASN A 41 1.86 -5.98 -3.15
C ASN A 41 2.00 -5.11 -1.89
N PRO A 42 2.77 -5.53 -0.87
CA PRO A 42 2.85 -4.81 0.40
C PRO A 42 3.60 -3.48 0.32
N TYR A 43 4.13 -3.11 -0.85
CA TYR A 43 4.80 -1.83 -1.08
C TYR A 43 3.84 -0.73 -1.55
N VAL A 44 2.62 -1.07 -1.99
CA VAL A 44 1.62 -0.09 -2.45
C VAL A 44 0.50 0.12 -1.42
N GLY A 45 -0.05 1.33 -1.37
CA GLY A 45 -1.19 1.66 -0.51
C GLY A 45 -2.51 1.06 -1.01
N CYS A 46 -3.59 1.25 -0.25
CA CYS A 46 -4.89 0.73 -0.62
C CYS A 46 -5.46 1.47 -1.86
N PRO A 47 -5.88 0.75 -2.92
CA PRO A 47 -6.43 1.38 -4.12
C PRO A 47 -7.76 2.10 -3.84
N GLU A 48 -8.55 1.62 -2.89
CA GLU A 48 -9.82 2.25 -2.49
C GLU A 48 -9.57 3.56 -1.72
N CYS A 49 -8.64 3.57 -0.76
CA CYS A 49 -8.19 4.81 -0.11
C CYS A 49 -7.67 5.85 -1.12
N ALA A 50 -6.97 5.40 -2.17
CA ALA A 50 -6.48 6.29 -3.21
C ALA A 50 -7.62 6.90 -4.04
N ALA A 51 -8.63 6.11 -4.41
CA ALA A 51 -9.79 6.57 -5.17
C ALA A 51 -10.64 7.61 -4.42
N GLU A 52 -10.67 7.54 -3.09
CA GLU A 52 -11.36 8.53 -2.24
C GLU A 52 -10.64 9.88 -2.14
N ARG A 53 -9.39 9.98 -2.63
CA ARG A 53 -8.59 11.21 -2.61
C ARG A 53 -8.39 11.72 -4.04
N PRO A 54 -9.40 12.37 -4.65
CA PRO A 54 -9.34 12.82 -6.04
C PRO A 54 -8.37 14.00 -6.24
N GLY A 55 -7.62 14.42 -5.22
CA GLY A 55 -6.76 15.61 -5.25
C GLY A 55 -5.75 15.60 -6.40
N LEU A 56 -5.23 14.43 -6.79
CA LEU A 56 -4.29 14.34 -7.92
C LEU A 56 -4.99 14.53 -9.28
N ASP A 57 -6.21 13.98 -9.43
CA ASP A 57 -7.01 14.12 -10.64
C ASP A 57 -7.51 15.56 -10.79
N LEU A 58 -7.95 16.17 -9.69
CA LEU A 58 -8.32 17.58 -9.63
C LEU A 58 -7.14 18.49 -9.96
N PHE A 59 -5.95 18.17 -9.45
CA PHE A 59 -4.72 18.92 -9.75
C PHE A 59 -4.34 18.79 -11.23
N ARG A 60 -4.38 17.57 -11.81
CA ARG A 60 -4.15 17.36 -13.24
C ARG A 60 -5.11 18.16 -14.10
N LYS A 61 -6.41 18.10 -13.78
CA LYS A 61 -7.43 18.82 -14.53
C LYS A 61 -7.19 20.34 -14.51
N ALA A 62 -6.81 20.88 -13.37
CA ALA A 62 -6.48 22.31 -13.26
C ALA A 62 -5.28 22.73 -14.13
N LEU A 63 -4.28 21.86 -14.31
CA LEU A 63 -3.15 22.12 -15.22
C LEU A 63 -3.55 22.00 -16.70
N GLU A 64 -4.49 21.12 -17.03
CA GLU A 64 -5.00 20.93 -18.40
C GLU A 64 -5.95 22.07 -18.84
N ASP A 65 -6.67 22.68 -17.90
CA ASP A 65 -7.57 23.82 -18.16
C ASP A 65 -6.83 25.17 -18.31
N ASP A 66 -5.51 25.22 -18.04
CA ASP A 66 -4.64 26.43 -18.13
C ASP A 66 -3.93 26.57 -19.51
N ASP A 67 -4.11 25.61 -20.44
CA ASP A 67 -3.62 25.63 -21.85
C ASP A 67 -4.74 25.95 -22.86
#